data_AF-A0A7C9ABH8-F1
#
_entry.id   AF-A0A7C9ABH8-F1
#
_cell.length_a   1.000
_cell.length_b   1.000
_cell.length_c   1.000
_cell.angle_alpha   90.00
_cell.angle_beta   90.00
_cell.angle_gamma   90.00
#
_symmetry.space_group_name_H-M   'P 1'
#
loop_
_entity.id
_entity.type
_entity.pdbx_description
1 polymer ?
#
loop_
_entity_poly.entity_id
_entity_poly.type
_entity_poly.pdbx_seq_one_letter_code
_entity_poly.pdbx_strand_id
1 'polypeptide(L)'
;MHNEVMKAHTRIYVPVSIAESRISKRFDPIPSGTLYPNADEIAYLQRLVMYKDSAIIVLNKPPKLPVKGNLPVHNSMDALAAAALSYDYEEGPQLVHRLDRESSGILLMGRTKESASYLQQLFTNVNIAKTSYSAWNNACDATCMRYWALVIGSPREKEGIISAPLTKVLLDDGKTERVMLAHQSGLETCQEAVTAYRVLGPMINGCSWLELHPHTSRKHQLRVHCAEALGTPIVGDYKYGWFVHRKWKQTPQVNIEPASGEPYKLRRPDGLDVQKGSVLSKVPLLHLHCRELVLPNIAKFLRVLQSKSDDHKLHLSSKSDVLRFVASMPSHMKISWNLMSSYLV
;
A
#
# COMPACT_ATOMS: atom_id res chain seq x y z
N MET A 1 18.09 -51.16 26.52
CA MET A 1 16.66 -51.21 26.88
C MET A 1 16.49 -50.61 28.24
N HIS A 2 15.95 -49.39 28.38
CA HIS A 2 15.24 -48.89 29.56
C HIS A 2 14.31 -47.77 29.02
N ASN A 3 13.11 -48.16 28.58
CA ASN A 3 12.03 -47.22 28.28
C ASN A 3 11.40 -46.82 29.61
N GLU A 4 11.78 -45.67 30.14
CA GLU A 4 11.08 -45.08 31.29
C GLU A 4 9.73 -44.51 30.83
N VAL A 5 8.68 -45.27 31.07
CA VAL A 5 7.30 -44.80 30.88
C VAL A 5 6.97 -43.86 32.04
N MET A 6 6.69 -42.59 31.74
CA MET A 6 6.32 -41.60 32.75
C MET A 6 4.99 -41.95 33.44
N LYS A 7 4.97 -41.87 34.78
CA LYS A 7 3.77 -42.11 35.59
C LYS A 7 2.83 -40.90 35.52
N ALA A 8 1.51 -41.17 35.52
CA ALA A 8 0.49 -40.14 35.60
C ALA A 8 0.70 -39.27 36.85
N HIS A 9 0.63 -37.94 36.68
CA HIS A 9 0.89 -36.86 37.67
C HIS A 9 2.34 -36.41 37.87
N THR A 10 3.28 -36.85 37.02
CA THR A 10 4.65 -36.32 37.03
C THR A 10 4.68 -34.89 36.47
N ARG A 11 5.13 -33.91 37.27
CA ARG A 11 5.31 -32.51 36.83
C ARG A 11 6.66 -32.36 36.13
N ILE A 12 6.64 -32.02 34.85
CA ILE A 12 7.84 -31.78 34.02
C ILE A 12 8.12 -30.28 34.02
N TYR A 13 9.31 -29.87 34.45
CA TYR A 13 9.77 -28.48 34.30
C TYR A 13 10.39 -28.31 32.92
N VAL A 14 9.72 -27.56 32.05
CA VAL A 14 10.23 -27.21 30.72
C VAL A 14 11.04 -25.92 30.84
N PRO A 15 12.34 -25.90 30.46
CA PRO A 15 13.11 -24.66 30.45
C PRO A 15 12.49 -23.68 29.46
N VAL A 16 12.41 -22.41 29.87
CA VAL A 16 11.81 -21.30 29.13
C VAL A 16 12.67 -20.96 27.91
N SER A 17 12.57 -21.76 26.85
CA SER A 17 13.17 -21.47 25.54
C SER A 17 12.28 -21.88 24.37
N ILE A 18 11.00 -22.17 24.63
CA ILE A 18 9.94 -22.23 23.63
C ILE A 18 8.97 -21.08 23.93
N ALA A 19 9.52 -19.86 23.99
CA ALA A 19 8.81 -18.73 23.41
C ALA A 19 8.95 -18.87 21.89
N GLU A 20 8.45 -19.98 21.35
CA GLU A 20 7.93 -20.00 20.00
C GLU A 20 6.93 -18.86 19.99
N SER A 21 7.42 -17.77 19.43
CA SER A 21 6.64 -16.68 18.92
C SER A 21 5.47 -17.31 18.19
N ARG A 22 4.32 -17.40 18.88
CA ARG A 22 3.00 -17.43 18.27
C ARG A 22 2.82 -16.09 17.57
N ILE A 23 3.67 -15.79 16.58
CA ILE A 23 3.31 -14.97 15.44
C ILE A 23 2.29 -15.82 14.71
N SER A 24 1.09 -15.81 15.27
CA SER A 24 -0.09 -16.40 14.69
C SER A 24 -0.16 -15.94 13.24
N LYS A 25 -0.39 -16.91 12.37
CA LYS A 25 -0.75 -16.78 10.97
C LYS A 25 -1.74 -15.61 10.78
N ARG A 26 -1.28 -14.36 10.62
CA ARG A 26 -2.13 -13.16 10.49
C ARG A 26 -1.94 -12.49 9.12
N PHE A 27 -1.88 -13.31 8.07
CA PHE A 27 -2.12 -12.85 6.69
C PHE A 27 -3.38 -13.48 6.09
N ASP A 28 -4.11 -14.27 6.88
CA ASP A 28 -5.45 -14.72 6.51
C ASP A 28 -6.45 -13.61 6.86
N PRO A 29 -7.49 -13.41 6.03
CA PRO A 29 -8.51 -12.40 6.28
C PRO A 29 -9.08 -12.56 7.69
N ILE A 30 -9.17 -11.44 8.42
CA ILE A 30 -9.72 -11.38 9.78
C ILE A 30 -11.10 -12.03 9.76
N PRO A 31 -11.35 -13.12 10.52
CA PRO A 31 -12.66 -13.72 10.59
C PRO A 31 -13.51 -12.99 11.64
N SER A 32 -14.45 -12.15 11.23
CA SER A 32 -15.68 -11.98 12.01
C SER A 32 -16.82 -11.37 11.20
N GLY A 33 -17.99 -12.02 11.18
CA GLY A 33 -19.23 -11.50 10.61
C GLY A 33 -20.03 -10.62 11.57
N THR A 34 -19.36 -9.88 12.46
CA THR A 34 -19.99 -8.98 13.45
C THR A 34 -19.74 -7.52 13.07
N LEU A 35 -20.77 -6.68 13.20
CA LEU A 35 -20.68 -5.23 13.01
C LEU A 35 -19.73 -4.53 14.00
N TYR A 36 -19.36 -5.23 15.07
CA TYR A 36 -18.46 -4.73 16.11
C TYR A 36 -17.14 -5.50 16.06
N PRO A 37 -16.00 -4.80 15.98
CA PRO A 37 -14.70 -5.44 16.04
C PRO A 37 -14.44 -5.99 17.44
N ASN A 38 -13.81 -7.16 17.52
CA ASN A 38 -13.35 -7.71 18.81
C ASN A 38 -12.15 -6.91 19.36
N ALA A 39 -11.82 -7.11 20.65
CA ALA A 39 -10.72 -6.39 21.30
C ALA A 39 -9.36 -6.57 20.58
N ASP A 40 -9.13 -7.76 20.03
CA ASP A 40 -7.91 -8.10 19.28
C ASP A 40 -7.80 -7.34 17.95
N GLU A 41 -8.93 -7.14 17.27
CA GLU A 41 -9.07 -6.37 16.03
C GLU A 41 -8.87 -4.89 16.29
N ILE A 42 -9.47 -4.35 17.35
CA ILE A 42 -9.26 -2.98 17.79
C ILE A 42 -7.78 -2.75 18.09
N ALA A 43 -7.18 -3.60 18.92
CA ALA A 43 -5.75 -3.51 19.25
C ALA A 43 -4.85 -3.65 18.01
N TYR A 44 -5.24 -4.48 17.04
CA TYR A 44 -4.54 -4.61 15.76
C TYR A 44 -4.60 -3.32 14.94
N LEU A 45 -5.79 -2.72 14.77
CA LEU A 45 -5.97 -1.48 14.01
C LEU A 45 -5.23 -0.32 14.65
N GLN A 46 -5.25 -0.22 15.98
CA GLN A 46 -4.51 0.80 16.72
C GLN A 46 -2.99 0.70 16.45
N ARG A 47 -2.44 -0.51 16.30
CA ARG A 47 -1.02 -0.71 15.91
C ARG A 47 -0.71 -0.28 14.48
N LEU A 48 -1.71 -0.18 13.60
CA LEU A 48 -1.52 0.31 12.23
C LEU A 48 -1.52 1.84 12.15
N VAL A 49 -1.96 2.54 13.20
CA VAL A 49 -1.97 4.01 13.24
C VAL A 49 -0.53 4.53 13.28
N MET A 50 -0.14 5.21 12.21
CA MET A 50 1.15 5.87 12.09
C MET A 50 1.11 7.29 12.67
N TYR A 51 -0.03 7.96 12.51
CA TYR A 51 -0.21 9.34 12.95
C TYR A 51 -1.69 9.63 13.21
N LYS A 52 -1.94 10.48 14.19
CA LYS A 52 -3.26 10.97 14.58
C LYS A 52 -3.13 12.41 15.06
N ASP A 53 -3.93 13.31 14.51
CA ASP A 53 -4.18 14.64 15.08
C ASP A 53 -5.68 14.93 15.16
N SER A 54 -6.10 16.17 15.39
CA SER A 54 -7.53 16.51 15.50
C SER A 54 -8.32 16.37 14.19
N ALA A 55 -7.66 16.35 13.03
CA ALA A 55 -8.32 16.33 11.72
C ALA A 55 -8.13 15.00 10.98
N ILE A 56 -7.00 14.31 11.12
CA ILE A 56 -6.66 13.15 10.29
C ILE A 56 -6.15 11.96 11.11
N ILE A 57 -6.34 10.77 10.53
CA ILE A 57 -5.70 9.52 10.95
C ILE A 57 -4.99 8.92 9.74
N VAL A 58 -3.73 8.54 9.93
CA VAL A 58 -2.90 7.89 8.91
C VAL A 58 -2.62 6.46 9.36
N LEU A 59 -2.97 5.48 8.52
CA LEU A 59 -2.81 4.05 8.78
C LEU A 59 -1.80 3.44 7.81
N ASN A 60 -1.02 2.46 8.27
CA ASN A 60 -0.28 1.57 7.38
C ASN A 60 -1.12 0.33 7.07
N LYS A 61 -1.86 0.34 5.96
CA LYS A 61 -2.74 -0.76 5.58
C LYS A 61 -1.92 -2.02 5.23
N PRO A 62 -2.20 -3.19 5.83
CA PRO A 62 -1.61 -4.45 5.41
C PRO A 62 -2.15 -4.88 4.03
N PRO A 63 -1.41 -5.72 3.29
CA PRO A 63 -1.94 -6.35 2.07
C PRO A 63 -3.12 -7.28 2.41
N LYS A 64 -3.94 -7.62 1.42
CA LYS A 64 -5.13 -8.50 1.48
C LYS A 64 -6.33 -8.01 2.29
N LEU A 65 -6.23 -6.86 2.96
CA LEU A 65 -7.35 -6.27 3.71
C LEU A 65 -8.11 -5.27 2.82
N PRO A 66 -9.43 -5.49 2.54
CA PRO A 66 -10.20 -4.58 1.71
C PRO A 66 -10.43 -3.25 2.42
N VAL A 67 -10.37 -2.15 1.67
CA VAL A 67 -10.57 -0.81 2.25
C VAL A 67 -12.05 -0.50 2.46
N LYS A 68 -12.88 -0.82 1.47
CA LYS A 68 -14.33 -0.62 1.51
C LYS A 68 -15.03 -1.97 1.36
N GLY A 69 -16.01 -2.21 2.21
CA GLY A 69 -16.83 -3.41 2.18
C GLY A 69 -17.77 -3.41 0.98
N ASN A 70 -17.84 -4.54 0.30
CA ASN A 70 -18.97 -4.88 -0.55
C ASN A 70 -19.71 -6.00 0.16
N LEU A 71 -21.03 -5.91 0.30
CA LEU A 71 -21.84 -7.00 0.87
C LEU A 71 -21.50 -8.32 0.14
N PRO A 72 -21.20 -9.44 0.85
CA PRO A 72 -21.35 -9.70 2.29
C PRO A 72 -20.06 -9.53 3.13
N VAL A 73 -19.03 -8.86 2.61
CA VAL A 73 -17.76 -8.65 3.33
C VAL A 73 -17.91 -7.51 4.33
N HIS A 74 -18.14 -7.85 5.59
CA HIS A 74 -18.27 -6.90 6.71
C HIS A 74 -16.92 -6.48 7.32
N ASN A 75 -15.79 -6.94 6.74
CA ASN A 75 -14.45 -6.89 7.37
C ASN A 75 -13.55 -5.95 6.58
N SER A 76 -14.04 -4.75 6.31
CA SER A 76 -13.32 -3.71 5.59
C SER A 76 -12.71 -2.70 6.55
N MET A 77 -11.61 -2.09 6.12
CA MET A 77 -10.90 -1.09 6.92
C MET A 77 -11.78 0.09 7.32
N ASP A 78 -12.69 0.54 6.45
CA ASP A 78 -13.59 1.64 6.77
C ASP A 78 -14.54 1.30 7.92
N ALA A 79 -15.21 0.14 7.88
CA ALA A 79 -16.10 -0.31 8.94
C ALA A 79 -15.36 -0.54 10.25
N LEU A 80 -14.21 -1.22 10.17
CA LEU A 80 -13.36 -1.53 11.32
C LEU A 80 -12.79 -0.25 11.95
N ALA A 81 -12.30 0.70 11.14
CA ALA A 81 -11.77 1.97 11.63
C ALA A 81 -12.88 2.85 12.22
N ALA A 82 -14.06 2.88 11.60
CA ALA A 82 -15.19 3.65 12.11
C ALA A 82 -15.59 3.20 13.53
N ALA A 83 -15.56 1.89 13.78
CA ALA A 83 -15.89 1.33 15.09
C ALA A 83 -14.74 1.41 16.12
N ALA A 84 -13.48 1.26 15.68
CA ALA A 84 -12.34 1.12 16.60
C ALA A 84 -11.55 2.42 16.85
N LEU A 85 -11.69 3.43 15.98
CA LEU A 85 -10.79 4.60 15.93
C LEU A 85 -11.54 5.94 16.01
N SER A 86 -12.70 5.98 16.67
CA SER A 86 -13.45 7.22 16.89
C SER A 86 -12.67 8.24 17.73
N TYR A 87 -11.91 7.77 18.73
CA TYR A 87 -11.05 8.59 19.60
C TYR A 87 -11.77 9.87 20.07
N ASP A 88 -12.77 9.72 20.94
CA ASP A 88 -13.49 10.84 21.57
C ASP A 88 -14.44 11.63 20.65
N TYR A 89 -14.60 11.24 19.38
CA TYR A 89 -15.68 11.73 18.50
C TYR A 89 -16.89 10.80 18.51
N GLU A 90 -18.09 11.37 18.29
CA GLU A 90 -19.33 10.60 18.17
C GLU A 90 -19.34 9.68 16.95
N GLU A 91 -18.75 10.16 15.84
CA GLU A 91 -18.63 9.40 14.61
C GLU A 91 -17.19 8.93 14.39
N GLY A 92 -17.07 7.74 13.81
CA GLY A 92 -15.79 7.19 13.40
C GLY A 92 -15.17 7.92 12.20
N PRO A 93 -13.86 7.73 11.96
CA PRO A 93 -13.16 8.37 10.86
C PRO A 93 -13.71 7.95 9.49
N GLN A 94 -13.72 8.89 8.55
CA GLN A 94 -14.22 8.73 7.20
C GLN A 94 -13.10 8.53 6.18
N LEU A 95 -13.38 7.70 5.18
CA LEU A 95 -12.42 7.34 4.15
C LEU A 95 -12.18 8.49 3.17
N VAL A 96 -10.92 8.85 2.96
CA VAL A 96 -10.52 9.91 2.01
C VAL A 96 -10.19 9.33 0.64
N HIS A 97 -9.30 8.33 0.59
CA HIS A 97 -8.89 7.67 -0.63
C HIS A 97 -8.89 6.15 -0.44
N ARG A 98 -8.74 5.42 -1.55
CA ARG A 98 -8.77 3.95 -1.54
C ARG A 98 -7.43 3.38 -1.94
N LEU A 99 -7.11 2.24 -1.35
CA LEU A 99 -6.08 1.32 -1.83
C LEU A 99 -6.76 0.02 -2.23
N ASP A 100 -6.19 -0.66 -3.24
CA ASP A 100 -6.67 -1.99 -3.61
C ASP A 100 -6.53 -2.97 -2.44
N ARG A 101 -7.38 -4.01 -2.42
CA ARG A 101 -7.32 -5.08 -1.40
C ARG A 101 -5.91 -5.65 -1.26
N GLU A 102 -5.28 -5.97 -2.37
CA GLU A 102 -3.94 -6.60 -2.41
C GLU A 102 -2.79 -5.60 -2.13
N SER A 103 -3.01 -4.30 -2.37
CA SER A 103 -1.99 -3.27 -2.13
C SER A 103 -1.80 -3.00 -0.64
N SER A 104 -0.64 -2.49 -0.27
CA SER A 104 -0.31 -2.11 1.12
C SER A 104 0.14 -0.65 1.22
N GLY A 105 0.28 -0.13 2.44
CA GLY A 105 0.87 1.19 2.68
C GLY A 105 -0.11 2.24 3.17
N ILE A 106 0.24 3.51 2.96
CA ILE A 106 -0.44 4.64 3.60
C ILE A 106 -1.92 4.72 3.18
N LEU A 107 -2.80 4.71 4.17
CA LEU A 107 -4.23 4.96 4.04
C LEU A 107 -4.62 6.14 4.92
N LEU A 108 -5.15 7.21 4.30
CA LEU A 108 -5.59 8.42 4.98
C LEU A 108 -7.10 8.38 5.24
N MET A 109 -7.46 8.80 6.45
CA MET A 109 -8.85 9.00 6.88
C MET A 109 -9.00 10.37 7.54
N GLY A 110 -10.15 11.01 7.33
CA GLY A 110 -10.53 12.23 8.03
C GLY A 110 -11.29 11.90 9.31
N ARG A 111 -10.97 12.55 10.43
CA ARG A 111 -11.66 12.34 11.71
C ARG A 111 -13.01 13.04 11.78
N THR A 112 -13.17 14.11 11.01
CA THR A 112 -14.42 14.89 10.92
C THR A 112 -14.92 14.92 9.48
N LYS A 113 -16.23 15.11 9.29
CA LYS A 113 -16.86 15.29 7.96
C LYS A 113 -16.18 16.40 7.16
N GLU A 114 -15.87 17.51 7.82
CA GLU A 114 -15.18 18.65 7.21
C GLU A 114 -13.79 18.25 6.70
N SER A 115 -12.97 17.62 7.54
CA SER A 115 -11.62 17.18 7.17
C SER A 115 -11.64 16.17 6.01
N ALA A 116 -12.58 15.22 6.03
CA ALA A 116 -12.73 14.22 4.99
C ALA A 116 -13.15 14.84 3.66
N SER A 117 -14.08 15.80 3.68
CA SER A 117 -14.52 16.51 2.48
C SER A 117 -13.39 17.30 1.82
N TYR A 118 -12.65 18.10 2.58
CA TYR A 118 -11.50 18.85 2.05
C TYR A 118 -10.43 17.95 1.46
N LEU A 119 -10.12 16.84 2.15
CA LEU A 119 -9.15 15.89 1.66
C LEU A 119 -9.64 15.16 0.40
N GLN A 120 -10.91 14.77 0.33
CA GLN A 120 -11.49 14.17 -0.87
C GLN A 120 -11.42 15.12 -2.08
N GLN A 121 -11.66 16.41 -1.87
CA GLN A 121 -11.47 17.44 -2.89
C GLN A 121 -10.01 17.50 -3.36
N LEU A 122 -9.05 17.49 -2.43
CA LEU A 122 -7.62 17.51 -2.72
C LEU A 122 -7.19 16.34 -3.63
N PHE A 123 -7.67 15.12 -3.36
CA PHE A 123 -7.35 13.95 -4.19
C PHE A 123 -8.14 13.88 -5.51
N THR A 124 -9.29 14.55 -5.60
CA THR A 124 -10.10 14.55 -6.81
C THR A 124 -9.58 15.59 -7.80
N ASN A 125 -9.37 16.82 -7.33
CA ASN A 125 -8.85 17.92 -8.12
C ASN A 125 -8.28 18.99 -7.19
N VAL A 126 -6.95 19.15 -7.23
CA VAL A 126 -6.22 20.14 -6.43
C VAL A 126 -6.77 21.55 -6.62
N ASN A 127 -7.25 21.90 -7.81
CA ASN A 127 -7.81 23.23 -8.09
C ASN A 127 -9.11 23.50 -7.35
N ILE A 128 -9.92 22.48 -7.06
CA ILE A 128 -11.15 22.62 -6.25
C ILE A 128 -10.80 22.90 -4.79
N ALA A 129 -9.69 22.33 -4.31
CA ALA A 129 -9.21 22.54 -2.95
C ALA A 129 -8.49 23.89 -2.76
N LYS A 130 -8.21 24.65 -3.83
CA LYS A 130 -7.54 25.95 -3.73
C LYS A 130 -8.47 26.98 -3.09
N THR A 131 -7.87 27.87 -2.31
CA THR A 131 -8.56 28.95 -1.60
C THR A 131 -7.85 30.28 -1.86
N SER A 132 -8.29 31.36 -1.19
CA SER A 132 -7.62 32.67 -1.27
C SER A 132 -6.24 32.70 -0.59
N TYR A 133 -5.86 31.66 0.16
CA TYR A 133 -4.59 31.61 0.87
C TYR A 133 -3.48 30.98 0.02
N SER A 134 -2.49 31.79 -0.37
CA SER A 134 -1.35 31.34 -1.18
C SER A 134 -0.55 30.22 -0.52
N ALA A 135 -0.30 30.32 0.79
CA ALA A 135 0.43 29.30 1.54
C ALA A 135 -0.30 27.94 1.57
N TRP A 136 -1.65 27.94 1.58
CA TRP A 136 -2.45 26.73 1.46
C TRP A 136 -2.36 26.15 0.04
N ASN A 137 -2.53 26.99 -0.98
CA ASN A 137 -2.45 26.54 -2.38
C ASN A 137 -1.09 25.92 -2.70
N ASN A 138 0.00 26.52 -2.22
CA ASN A 138 1.35 25.98 -2.35
C ASN A 138 1.49 24.61 -1.66
N ALA A 139 0.87 24.45 -0.48
CA ALA A 139 0.87 23.19 0.25
C ALA A 139 0.00 22.12 -0.46
N CYS A 140 -1.10 22.51 -1.08
CA CYS A 140 -1.92 21.65 -1.93
C CYS A 140 -1.17 21.19 -3.17
N ASP A 141 -0.44 22.08 -3.85
CA ASP A 141 0.37 21.75 -5.03
C ASP A 141 1.54 20.81 -4.70
N ALA A 142 2.03 20.83 -3.45
CA ALA A 142 3.03 19.88 -2.96
C ALA A 142 2.48 18.48 -2.64
N THR A 143 1.16 18.28 -2.72
CA THR A 143 0.52 17.00 -2.39
C THR A 143 0.95 15.92 -3.36
N CYS A 144 1.51 14.83 -2.85
CA CYS A 144 1.91 13.72 -3.68
C CYS A 144 1.82 12.38 -2.94
N MET A 145 1.54 11.33 -3.71
CA MET A 145 1.70 9.94 -3.27
C MET A 145 2.84 9.31 -4.07
N ARG A 146 3.73 8.59 -3.39
CA ARG A 146 4.73 7.74 -4.03
C ARG A 146 4.52 6.30 -3.65
N TYR A 147 4.58 5.43 -4.66
CA TYR A 147 4.42 4.01 -4.53
C TYR A 147 5.74 3.33 -4.88
N TRP A 148 6.08 2.28 -4.16
CA TRP A 148 7.14 1.38 -4.55
C TRP A 148 6.53 0.09 -5.08
N ALA A 149 7.02 -0.36 -6.22
CA ALA A 149 6.62 -1.59 -6.85
C ALA A 149 7.82 -2.44 -7.23
N LEU A 150 7.72 -3.76 -7.06
CA LEU A 150 8.67 -4.69 -7.65
C LEU A 150 8.05 -5.25 -8.92
N VAL A 151 8.70 -5.07 -10.07
CA VAL A 151 8.22 -5.55 -11.37
C VAL A 151 9.07 -6.69 -11.92
N ILE A 152 8.45 -7.55 -12.72
CA ILE A 152 9.14 -8.60 -13.49
C ILE A 152 9.69 -7.96 -14.77
N GLY A 153 11.01 -8.03 -14.95
CA GLY A 153 11.78 -7.34 -15.98
C GLY A 153 12.28 -5.97 -15.54
N SER A 154 12.66 -5.15 -16.51
CA SER A 154 13.00 -3.74 -16.34
C SER A 154 12.37 -2.93 -17.48
N PRO A 155 11.80 -1.75 -17.21
CA PRO A 155 11.42 -0.82 -18.26
C PRO A 155 12.63 -0.48 -19.14
N ARG A 156 12.36 -0.12 -20.41
CA ARG A 156 13.42 0.26 -21.36
C ARG A 156 14.12 1.55 -20.93
N GLU A 157 13.33 2.55 -20.57
CA GLU A 157 13.81 3.82 -20.04
C GLU A 157 13.85 3.77 -18.51
N LYS A 158 14.87 4.39 -17.89
CA LYS A 158 15.02 4.40 -16.43
C LYS A 158 14.02 5.31 -15.72
N GLU A 159 13.47 6.28 -16.42
CA GLU A 159 12.44 7.18 -15.92
C GLU A 159 11.55 7.65 -17.06
N GLY A 160 10.34 8.09 -16.74
CA GLY A 160 9.44 8.63 -17.75
C GLY A 160 8.03 8.88 -17.22
N ILE A 161 7.16 9.32 -18.13
CA ILE A 161 5.75 9.58 -17.85
C ILE A 161 4.91 8.66 -18.73
N ILE A 162 4.05 7.88 -18.09
CA ILE A 162 3.06 7.03 -18.75
C ILE A 162 1.77 7.83 -18.83
N SER A 163 1.47 8.37 -20.01
CA SER A 163 0.19 9.01 -20.33
C SER A 163 -0.64 8.06 -21.18
N ALA A 164 -1.18 7.02 -20.53
CA ALA A 164 -1.94 5.97 -21.19
C ALA A 164 -3.31 5.86 -20.52
N PRO A 165 -4.39 6.34 -21.18
CA PRO A 165 -5.68 6.44 -20.54
C PRO A 165 -6.33 5.05 -20.43
N LEU A 166 -7.28 4.92 -19.49
CA LEU A 166 -7.82 3.64 -19.05
C LEU A 166 -9.30 3.53 -19.37
N THR A 167 -9.72 2.34 -19.78
CA THR A 167 -11.12 2.00 -20.02
C THR A 167 -11.52 0.80 -19.17
N LYS A 168 -12.80 0.76 -18.78
CA LYS A 168 -13.38 -0.36 -18.03
C LYS A 168 -14.16 -1.23 -19.00
N VAL A 169 -13.80 -2.51 -19.05
CA VAL A 169 -14.48 -3.52 -19.86
C VAL A 169 -15.11 -4.55 -18.95
N LEU A 170 -16.37 -4.90 -19.23
CA LEU A 170 -17.06 -6.02 -18.62
C LEU A 170 -16.65 -7.29 -19.39
N LEU A 171 -16.16 -8.29 -18.67
CA LEU A 171 -15.84 -9.58 -19.26
C LEU A 171 -17.12 -10.37 -19.55
N ASP A 172 -17.00 -11.42 -20.37
CA ASP A 172 -18.12 -12.22 -20.89
C ASP A 172 -19.03 -12.84 -19.81
N ASP A 173 -18.55 -12.94 -18.57
CA ASP A 173 -19.35 -13.40 -17.42
C ASP A 173 -20.33 -12.36 -16.86
N GLY A 174 -20.33 -11.14 -17.41
CA GLY A 174 -21.19 -10.01 -17.02
C GLY A 174 -20.97 -9.48 -15.60
N LYS A 175 -20.02 -10.05 -14.85
CA LYS A 175 -19.81 -9.77 -13.42
C LYS A 175 -18.41 -9.27 -13.12
N THR A 176 -17.43 -9.60 -13.94
CA THR A 176 -16.05 -9.22 -13.70
C THR A 176 -15.64 -8.02 -14.55
N GLU A 177 -15.35 -6.93 -13.86
CA GLU A 177 -14.77 -5.74 -14.46
C GLU A 177 -13.24 -5.87 -14.57
N ARG A 178 -12.72 -5.60 -15.76
CA ARG A 178 -11.28 -5.42 -16.01
C ARG A 178 -11.02 -4.00 -16.50
N VAL A 179 -9.94 -3.42 -15.99
CA VAL A 179 -9.43 -2.13 -16.47
C VAL A 179 -8.32 -2.43 -17.45
N MET A 180 -8.32 -1.82 -18.63
CA MET A 180 -7.29 -1.99 -19.65
C MET A 180 -6.89 -0.62 -20.22
N LEU A 181 -5.79 -0.57 -20.97
CA LEU A 181 -5.48 0.62 -21.76
C LEU A 181 -6.58 0.87 -22.80
N ALA A 182 -6.96 2.13 -22.95
CA ALA A 182 -7.96 2.51 -23.94
C ALA A 182 -7.38 2.45 -25.34
N HIS A 183 -8.13 1.87 -26.28
CA HIS A 183 -7.80 1.91 -27.70
C HIS A 183 -8.44 3.15 -28.34
N GLN A 184 -7.72 3.85 -29.21
CA GLN A 184 -8.16 5.11 -29.83
C GLN A 184 -9.42 4.99 -30.71
N SER A 185 -9.85 3.76 -31.02
CA SER A 185 -10.96 3.47 -31.94
C SER A 185 -12.22 2.92 -31.25
N GLY A 186 -12.28 2.91 -29.91
CA GLY A 186 -13.44 2.45 -29.16
C GLY A 186 -14.43 3.57 -28.81
N LEU A 187 -15.73 3.27 -28.85
CA LEU A 187 -16.83 4.14 -28.39
C LEU A 187 -16.94 4.22 -26.86
N GLU A 188 -16.01 3.60 -26.12
CA GLU A 188 -16.09 3.41 -24.68
C GLU A 188 -15.56 4.61 -23.90
N THR A 189 -16.14 4.88 -22.72
CA THR A 189 -15.72 6.00 -21.87
C THR A 189 -14.28 5.79 -21.40
N CYS A 190 -13.38 6.65 -21.89
CA CYS A 190 -11.97 6.66 -21.56
C CYS A 190 -11.70 7.59 -20.37
N GLN A 191 -10.85 7.17 -19.44
CA GLN A 191 -10.41 7.98 -18.30
C GLN A 191 -8.93 8.29 -18.42
N GLU A 192 -8.59 9.58 -18.46
CA GLU A 192 -7.19 10.01 -18.42
C GLU A 192 -6.48 9.43 -17.19
N ALA A 193 -5.30 8.86 -17.45
CA ALA A 193 -4.47 8.25 -16.45
C ALA A 193 -3.00 8.55 -16.72
N VAL A 194 -2.35 9.23 -15.77
CA VAL A 194 -0.97 9.68 -15.88
C VAL A 194 -0.16 9.22 -14.67
N THR A 195 0.95 8.55 -14.93
CA THR A 195 1.87 8.04 -13.89
C THR A 195 3.31 8.36 -14.29
N ALA A 196 4.04 9.12 -13.48
CA ALA A 196 5.48 9.22 -13.60
C ALA A 196 6.14 8.00 -12.92
N TYR A 197 7.24 7.51 -13.47
CA TYR A 197 7.97 6.38 -12.89
C TYR A 197 9.48 6.60 -12.94
N ARG A 198 10.18 5.94 -12.03
CA ARG A 198 11.63 5.89 -11.97
C ARG A 198 12.09 4.52 -11.48
N VAL A 199 13.08 3.94 -12.15
CA VAL A 199 13.75 2.70 -11.75
C VAL A 199 14.71 3.03 -10.59
N LEU A 200 14.56 2.35 -9.46
CA LEU A 200 15.31 2.63 -8.23
C LEU A 200 16.67 1.94 -8.15
N GLY A 201 16.95 0.95 -9.00
CA GLY A 201 18.18 0.17 -8.97
C GLY A 201 18.33 -0.77 -10.16
N PRO A 202 19.42 -1.54 -10.23
CA PRO A 202 19.63 -2.48 -11.32
C PRO A 202 18.60 -3.62 -11.27
N MET A 203 18.39 -4.25 -12.42
CA MET A 203 17.58 -5.46 -12.50
C MET A 203 18.35 -6.63 -11.87
N ILE A 204 17.72 -7.31 -10.91
CA ILE A 204 18.30 -8.44 -10.18
C ILE A 204 17.31 -9.59 -10.27
N ASN A 205 17.78 -10.79 -10.61
CA ASN A 205 16.95 -11.99 -10.80
C ASN A 205 15.77 -11.76 -11.76
N GLY A 206 15.97 -10.92 -12.78
CA GLY A 206 14.94 -10.55 -13.74
C GLY A 206 13.80 -9.72 -13.15
N CYS A 207 14.03 -8.98 -12.06
CA CYS A 207 13.07 -8.06 -11.47
C CYS A 207 13.72 -6.72 -11.13
N SER A 208 12.93 -5.64 -11.12
CA SER A 208 13.42 -4.28 -10.85
C SER A 208 12.48 -3.54 -9.91
N TRP A 209 13.04 -2.69 -9.05
CA TRP A 209 12.25 -1.81 -8.19
C TRP A 209 11.91 -0.52 -8.93
N LEU A 210 10.64 -0.15 -8.91
CA LEU A 210 10.12 1.10 -9.44
C LEU A 210 9.57 1.98 -8.33
N GLU A 211 9.86 3.26 -8.41
CA GLU A 211 9.07 4.30 -7.79
C GLU A 211 8.03 4.79 -8.80
N LEU A 212 6.77 4.83 -8.38
CA LEU A 212 5.63 5.26 -9.17
C LEU A 212 4.97 6.46 -8.50
N HIS A 213 4.74 7.50 -9.27
CA HIS A 213 4.09 8.73 -8.85
C HIS A 213 2.84 8.97 -9.71
N PRO A 214 1.65 8.53 -9.26
CA PRO A 214 0.41 8.77 -9.98
C PRO A 214 -0.02 10.23 -9.86
N HIS A 215 -0.24 10.89 -10.99
CA HIS A 215 -0.87 12.21 -11.05
C HIS A 215 -2.41 12.12 -11.07
N THR A 216 -2.93 10.94 -11.40
CA THR A 216 -4.37 10.63 -11.41
C THR A 216 -4.66 9.43 -10.51
N SER A 217 -5.87 9.33 -9.96
CA SER A 217 -6.26 8.24 -9.06
C SER A 217 -7.32 7.32 -9.71
N ARG A 218 -6.92 6.53 -10.72
CA ARG A 218 -7.82 5.56 -11.38
C ARG A 218 -7.68 4.13 -10.81
N LYS A 219 -8.77 3.34 -10.88
CA LYS A 219 -8.81 1.95 -10.40
C LYS A 219 -7.72 1.12 -11.10
N HIS A 220 -6.86 0.47 -10.32
CA HIS A 220 -5.76 -0.37 -10.81
C HIS A 220 -4.77 0.33 -11.77
N GLN A 221 -4.72 1.67 -11.78
CA GLN A 221 -3.90 2.44 -12.73
C GLN A 221 -2.44 1.96 -12.79
N LEU A 222 -1.76 1.96 -11.64
CA LEU A 222 -0.35 1.59 -11.55
C LEU A 222 -0.08 0.17 -12.06
N ARG A 223 -1.01 -0.74 -11.78
CA ARG A 223 -0.93 -2.16 -12.16
C ARG A 223 -1.04 -2.33 -13.68
N VAL A 224 -2.03 -1.68 -14.29
CA VAL A 224 -2.23 -1.69 -15.75
C VAL A 224 -1.08 -0.99 -16.45
N HIS A 225 -0.65 0.18 -15.98
CA HIS A 225 0.48 0.91 -16.53
C HIS A 225 1.77 0.07 -16.50
N CYS A 226 2.07 -0.61 -15.39
CA CYS A 226 3.23 -1.50 -15.33
C CYS A 226 3.10 -2.70 -16.29
N ALA A 227 1.94 -3.35 -16.32
CA ALA A 227 1.75 -4.58 -17.11
C ALA A 227 1.63 -4.33 -18.62
N GLU A 228 0.82 -3.36 -19.04
CA GLU A 228 0.44 -3.14 -20.43
C GLU A 228 1.26 -2.02 -21.09
N ALA A 229 1.59 -0.94 -20.38
CA ALA A 229 2.35 0.18 -20.96
C ALA A 229 3.87 -0.04 -20.88
N LEU A 230 4.39 -0.48 -19.73
CA LEU A 230 5.83 -0.77 -19.57
C LEU A 230 6.21 -2.19 -20.02
N GLY A 231 5.23 -3.10 -20.11
CA GLY A 231 5.50 -4.52 -20.37
C GLY A 231 6.18 -5.26 -19.21
N THR A 232 6.23 -4.64 -18.03
CA THR A 232 6.88 -5.17 -16.82
C THR A 232 5.86 -5.26 -15.68
N PRO A 233 5.04 -6.33 -15.60
CA PRO A 233 3.99 -6.43 -14.60
C PRO A 233 4.56 -6.53 -13.18
N ILE A 234 3.80 -6.03 -12.21
CA ILE A 234 4.16 -6.07 -10.79
C ILE A 234 4.16 -7.52 -10.30
N VAL A 235 5.15 -7.90 -9.50
CA VAL A 235 5.25 -9.22 -8.86
C VAL A 235 4.01 -9.48 -8.00
N GLY A 236 3.42 -10.66 -8.14
CA GLY A 236 2.18 -11.06 -7.48
C GLY A 236 0.92 -10.52 -8.15
N ASP A 237 1.02 -9.77 -9.25
CA ASP A 237 -0.13 -9.31 -10.03
C ASP A 237 -0.56 -10.34 -11.07
N TYR A 238 -1.28 -11.36 -10.62
CA TYR A 238 -1.85 -12.37 -11.50
C TYR A 238 -3.02 -11.85 -12.36
N LYS A 239 -3.63 -10.71 -12.01
CA LYS A 239 -4.77 -10.17 -12.79
C LYS A 239 -4.30 -9.58 -14.12
N TYR A 240 -3.22 -8.81 -14.09
CA TYR A 240 -2.69 -8.11 -15.26
C TYR A 240 -1.44 -8.78 -15.84
N GLY A 241 -0.64 -9.44 -15.00
CA GLY A 241 0.61 -10.08 -15.38
C GLY A 241 0.53 -11.59 -15.56
N TRP A 242 -0.65 -12.20 -15.70
CA TRP A 242 -0.84 -13.67 -15.76
C TRP A 242 0.14 -14.37 -16.70
N PHE A 243 0.24 -13.91 -17.95
CA PHE A 243 1.08 -14.53 -18.97
C PHE A 243 2.56 -14.52 -18.60
N VAL A 244 3.03 -13.40 -18.03
CA VAL A 244 4.42 -13.26 -17.58
C VAL A 244 4.65 -14.14 -16.37
N HIS A 245 3.78 -14.13 -15.35
CA HIS A 245 3.90 -14.96 -14.16
C HIS A 245 3.89 -16.46 -14.46
N ARG A 246 3.13 -16.90 -15.46
CA ARG A 246 3.09 -18.31 -15.88
C ARG A 246 4.40 -18.78 -16.52
N LYS A 247 5.07 -17.90 -17.26
CA LYS A 247 6.39 -18.18 -17.87
C LYS A 247 7.55 -17.88 -16.92
N TRP A 248 7.32 -17.04 -15.92
CA TRP A 248 8.31 -16.63 -14.95
C TRP A 248 8.64 -17.79 -14.02
N LYS A 249 9.74 -18.48 -14.34
CA LYS A 249 10.32 -19.46 -13.43
C LYS A 249 11.02 -18.69 -12.33
N GLN A 250 10.55 -18.85 -11.10
CA GLN A 250 11.24 -18.39 -9.88
C GLN A 250 12.48 -19.26 -9.61
N THR A 251 13.33 -19.40 -10.62
CA THR A 251 14.68 -19.91 -10.44
C THR A 251 15.51 -18.73 -9.96
N PRO A 252 16.26 -18.85 -8.87
CA PRO A 252 17.28 -17.87 -8.53
C PRO A 252 18.29 -17.87 -9.68
N GLN A 253 18.08 -17.02 -10.68
CA GLN A 253 19.08 -16.73 -11.70
C GLN A 253 20.01 -15.67 -11.11
N VAL A 254 20.84 -16.13 -10.18
CA VAL A 254 22.08 -15.42 -9.84
C VAL A 254 23.18 -16.38 -10.17
N ASN A 255 23.70 -16.28 -11.38
CA ASN A 255 24.91 -17.00 -11.75
C ASN A 255 26.08 -16.04 -12.01
N ILE A 256 25.90 -14.71 -11.91
CA ILE A 256 26.95 -13.73 -12.20
C ILE A 256 26.70 -12.44 -11.40
N GLU A 257 27.66 -12.02 -10.56
CA GLU A 257 27.73 -10.69 -9.97
C GLU A 257 28.11 -9.64 -11.05
N PRO A 258 27.36 -8.52 -11.21
CA PRO A 258 27.62 -7.53 -12.26
C PRO A 258 29.01 -6.85 -12.18
N ALA A 259 29.58 -6.75 -10.97
CA ALA A 259 30.85 -6.08 -10.72
C ALA A 259 32.06 -7.01 -10.85
N SER A 260 31.92 -8.30 -10.51
CA SER A 260 33.04 -9.25 -10.44
C SER A 260 33.00 -10.34 -11.52
N GLY A 261 31.86 -10.56 -12.18
CA GLY A 261 31.69 -11.64 -13.14
C GLY A 261 31.63 -13.05 -12.53
N GLU A 262 31.68 -13.16 -11.20
CA GLU A 262 31.73 -14.44 -10.47
C GLU A 262 30.33 -15.02 -10.19
N PRO A 263 30.19 -16.35 -10.13
CA PRO A 263 28.92 -16.99 -9.79
C PRO A 263 28.49 -16.75 -8.34
N TYR A 264 27.44 -15.95 -8.19
CA TYR A 264 26.85 -15.62 -6.89
C TYR A 264 26.09 -16.81 -6.29
N LYS A 265 26.67 -17.46 -5.27
CA LYS A 265 25.90 -18.37 -4.41
C LYS A 265 25.02 -17.53 -3.48
N LEU A 266 23.72 -17.48 -3.75
CA LEU A 266 22.72 -16.92 -2.84
C LEU A 266 22.88 -17.58 -1.45
N ARG A 267 23.61 -16.90 -0.54
CA ARG A 267 23.77 -17.35 0.85
C ARG A 267 22.40 -17.25 1.51
N ARG A 268 21.72 -18.39 1.62
CA ARG A 268 20.53 -18.53 2.45
C ARG A 268 21.02 -18.55 3.90
N PRO A 269 20.59 -17.62 4.77
CA PRO A 269 20.73 -17.84 6.21
C PRO A 269 19.88 -19.08 6.55
N ASP A 270 20.50 -20.12 7.10
CA ASP A 270 19.78 -21.30 7.56
C ASP A 270 18.70 -20.87 8.57
N GLY A 271 17.45 -21.28 8.33
CA GLY A 271 16.29 -20.97 9.18
C GLY A 271 15.39 -19.82 8.71
N LEU A 272 15.71 -19.11 7.62
CA LEU A 272 14.78 -18.14 7.04
C LEU A 272 13.72 -18.84 6.17
N ASP A 273 12.73 -19.42 6.82
CA ASP A 273 11.53 -19.96 6.16
C ASP A 273 10.92 -18.82 5.32
N VAL A 274 10.91 -18.97 3.98
CA VAL A 274 10.48 -17.91 3.07
C VAL A 274 9.05 -17.55 3.42
N GLN A 275 8.85 -16.43 4.13
CA GLN A 275 7.50 -16.01 4.51
C GLN A 275 6.63 -15.96 3.25
N LYS A 276 5.44 -16.55 3.35
CA LYS A 276 4.46 -16.63 2.27
C LYS A 276 4.35 -15.28 1.57
N GLY A 277 4.58 -15.26 0.25
CA GLY A 277 4.35 -14.06 -0.55
C GLY A 277 5.58 -13.27 -1.00
N SER A 278 6.80 -13.63 -0.61
CA SER A 278 8.03 -13.04 -1.16
C SER A 278 8.17 -13.27 -2.68
N VAL A 279 9.10 -12.56 -3.34
CA VAL A 279 9.44 -12.73 -4.76
C VAL A 279 9.86 -14.18 -5.11
N LEU A 280 10.45 -14.90 -4.16
CA LEU A 280 10.85 -16.31 -4.29
C LEU A 280 9.77 -17.30 -3.83
N SER A 281 8.61 -16.82 -3.36
CA SER A 281 7.49 -17.67 -2.95
C SER A 281 6.75 -18.20 -4.17
N LYS A 282 6.41 -19.49 -4.18
CA LYS A 282 5.60 -20.15 -5.24
C LYS A 282 4.38 -19.32 -5.66
N VAL A 283 3.78 -18.63 -4.69
CA VAL A 283 2.74 -17.63 -4.91
C VAL A 283 3.21 -16.34 -4.21
N PRO A 284 3.72 -15.33 -4.93
CA PRO A 284 4.01 -14.02 -4.37
C PRO A 284 2.72 -13.29 -4.03
N LEU A 285 2.78 -12.41 -3.03
CA LEU A 285 1.77 -11.38 -2.82
C LEU A 285 2.05 -10.21 -3.76
N LEU A 286 1.07 -9.32 -3.93
CA LEU A 286 1.29 -8.11 -4.72
C LEU A 286 2.40 -7.25 -4.09
N HIS A 287 3.45 -6.97 -4.84
CA HIS A 287 4.53 -6.06 -4.44
C HIS A 287 4.22 -4.63 -4.88
N LEU A 288 3.13 -4.07 -4.36
CA LEU A 288 2.76 -2.67 -4.55
C LEU A 288 2.47 -2.03 -3.19
N HIS A 289 3.25 -1.00 -2.86
CA HIS A 289 3.20 -0.35 -1.55
C HIS A 289 3.15 1.17 -1.70
N CYS A 290 2.11 1.79 -1.13
CA CYS A 290 2.07 3.25 -0.96
C CYS A 290 3.08 3.64 0.14
N ARG A 291 4.27 4.07 -0.29
CA ARG A 291 5.43 4.29 0.56
C ARG A 291 5.41 5.66 1.20
N GLU A 292 5.01 6.69 0.45
CA GLU A 292 5.07 8.08 0.90
C GLU A 292 3.80 8.84 0.54
N LEU A 293 3.35 9.67 1.46
CA LEU A 293 2.26 10.62 1.28
C LEU A 293 2.67 11.98 1.84
N VAL A 294 2.51 13.01 1.03
CA VAL A 294 2.75 14.41 1.37
C VAL A 294 1.43 15.15 1.23
N LEU A 295 1.02 15.90 2.26
CA LEU A 295 -0.27 16.60 2.29
C LEU A 295 -0.20 17.89 3.14
N PRO A 296 -1.06 18.89 2.88
CA PRO A 296 -1.12 20.11 3.68
C PRO A 296 -1.63 19.84 5.10
N ASN A 297 -1.16 20.62 6.09
CA ASN A 297 -1.60 20.47 7.47
C ASN A 297 -3.08 20.89 7.66
N ILE A 298 -3.99 19.92 7.52
CA ILE A 298 -5.45 20.12 7.59
C ILE A 298 -5.89 20.65 8.95
N ALA A 299 -5.34 20.12 10.05
CA ALA A 299 -5.72 20.53 11.39
C ALA A 299 -5.43 22.01 11.63
N LYS A 300 -4.27 22.50 11.18
CA LYS A 300 -3.91 23.91 11.26
C LYS A 300 -4.78 24.79 10.36
N PHE A 301 -5.06 24.32 9.15
CA PHE A 301 -5.91 25.05 8.20
C PHE A 301 -7.34 25.22 8.73
N LEU A 302 -7.95 24.16 9.26
CA LEU A 302 -9.29 24.21 9.84
C LEU A 302 -9.36 25.17 11.05
N ARG A 303 -8.33 25.19 11.91
CA ARG A 303 -8.25 26.14 13.02
C ARG A 303 -8.24 27.60 12.54
N VAL A 304 -7.55 27.90 11.44
CA VAL A 304 -7.49 29.26 10.88
C VAL A 304 -8.82 29.66 10.22
N LEU A 305 -9.54 28.70 9.61
CA LEU A 305 -10.88 28.96 9.10
C LEU A 305 -11.87 29.25 10.23
N GLN A 306 -11.78 28.50 11.33
CA GLN A 306 -12.62 28.70 12.52
C GLN A 306 -12.27 30.01 13.25
N SER A 307 -10.99 30.38 13.36
CA SER A 307 -10.58 31.64 13.99
C SER A 307 -10.87 32.90 13.15
N LYS A 308 -11.61 32.79 12.04
CA LYS A 308 -12.12 33.94 11.28
C LYS A 308 -13.59 34.23 11.56
N SER A 309 -14.33 33.30 12.18
CA SER A 309 -15.66 33.63 12.73
C SER A 309 -15.54 34.42 14.03
N ASP A 310 -14.43 34.24 14.76
CA ASP A 310 -14.06 35.03 15.94
C ASP A 310 -12.91 35.99 15.58
N ASP A 311 -12.91 37.20 16.12
CA ASP A 311 -12.23 38.39 15.56
C ASP A 311 -10.69 38.45 15.74
N HIS A 312 -9.98 37.31 15.69
CA HIS A 312 -8.53 37.23 15.92
C HIS A 312 -7.76 36.62 14.74
N LYS A 313 -7.11 37.51 13.97
CA LYS A 313 -6.24 37.17 12.83
C LYS A 313 -5.01 36.37 13.27
N LEU A 314 -5.09 35.05 13.22
CA LEU A 314 -3.90 34.19 13.16
C LEU A 314 -3.24 34.35 11.78
N HIS A 315 -2.09 35.03 11.73
CA HIS A 315 -1.28 35.13 10.52
C HIS A 315 -0.76 33.73 10.14
N LEU A 316 -1.15 33.24 8.96
CA LEU A 316 -0.46 32.10 8.34
C LEU A 316 0.98 32.53 8.09
N SER A 317 1.93 31.88 8.76
CA SER A 317 3.35 31.96 8.43
C SER A 317 3.54 31.72 6.93
N SER A 318 4.45 32.46 6.30
CA SER A 318 4.75 32.39 4.86
C SER A 318 5.27 31.01 4.40
N LYS A 319 5.59 30.11 5.33
CA LYS A 319 6.09 28.77 5.03
C LYS A 319 4.93 27.80 4.85
N SER A 320 4.90 27.09 3.72
CA SER A 320 3.96 26.01 3.44
C SER A 320 4.07 24.92 4.52
N ASP A 321 3.00 24.71 5.27
CA ASP A 321 2.93 23.72 6.34
C ASP A 321 2.44 22.39 5.78
N VAL A 322 3.38 21.46 5.55
CA VAL A 322 3.15 20.19 4.87
C VAL A 322 3.56 19.05 5.79
N LEU A 323 2.69 18.05 5.88
CA LEU A 323 2.93 16.80 6.60
C LEU A 323 3.45 15.75 5.62
N ARG A 324 4.51 15.04 6.02
CA ARG A 324 5.14 13.98 5.25
C ARG A 324 5.09 12.67 6.02
N PHE A 325 4.49 11.66 5.43
CA PHE A 325 4.36 10.32 6.01
C PHE A 325 5.12 9.31 5.16
N VAL A 326 5.86 8.41 5.80
CA VAL A 326 6.58 7.31 5.14
C VAL A 326 6.21 5.99 5.82
N ALA A 327 5.48 5.11 5.13
CA ALA A 327 5.08 3.81 5.67
C ALA A 327 6.18 2.77 5.53
N SER A 328 6.37 1.94 6.54
CA SER A 328 7.27 0.80 6.44
C SER A 328 6.67 -0.28 5.53
N MET A 329 7.49 -0.85 4.64
CA MET A 329 7.08 -1.95 3.76
C MET A 329 6.52 -3.15 4.56
N PRO A 330 5.55 -3.90 3.99
CA PRO A 330 5.09 -5.15 4.56
C PRO A 330 6.20 -6.21 4.56
N SER A 331 6.06 -7.26 5.37
CA SER A 331 7.14 -8.24 5.58
C SER A 331 7.60 -8.93 4.30
N HIS A 332 6.68 -9.30 3.40
CA HIS A 332 7.03 -9.95 2.13
C HIS A 332 7.86 -9.04 1.21
N MET A 333 7.54 -7.75 1.17
CA MET A 333 8.31 -6.77 0.40
C MET A 333 9.65 -6.44 1.06
N LYS A 334 9.73 -6.39 2.40
CA LYS A 334 11.01 -6.23 3.12
C LYS A 334 11.95 -7.39 2.85
N ILE A 335 11.45 -8.62 2.85
CA ILE A 335 12.25 -9.81 2.52
C ILE A 335 12.71 -9.73 1.07
N SER A 336 11.81 -9.43 0.13
CA SER A 336 12.18 -9.21 -1.27
C SER A 336 13.19 -8.08 -1.45
N TRP A 337 13.04 -6.98 -0.72
CA TRP A 337 13.99 -5.88 -0.73
C TRP A 337 15.35 -6.38 -0.27
N ASN A 338 15.46 -7.01 0.90
CA ASN A 338 16.73 -7.50 1.43
C ASN A 338 17.40 -8.52 0.49
N LEU A 339 16.63 -9.41 -0.12
CA LEU A 339 17.12 -10.38 -1.10
C LEU A 339 17.65 -9.73 -2.38
N MET A 340 17.21 -8.51 -2.69
CA MET A 340 17.57 -7.78 -3.91
C MET A 340 18.49 -6.59 -3.62
N SER A 341 18.56 -6.09 -2.39
CA SER A 341 19.41 -4.98 -1.99
C SER A 341 20.80 -5.42 -1.53
N SER A 342 20.99 -6.72 -1.26
CA SER A 342 22.33 -7.29 -1.05
C SER A 342 23.26 -7.15 -2.29
N TYR A 343 22.74 -6.66 -3.43
CA TYR A 343 23.51 -6.34 -4.63
C TYR A 343 23.56 -4.82 -4.95
N LEU A 344 23.09 -3.97 -4.04
CA LEU A 344 23.03 -2.50 -4.18
C LEU A 344 24.15 -1.77 -3.41
N VAL A 345 25.26 -2.46 -3.10
CA VAL A 345 26.44 -1.84 -2.48
C VAL A 345 27.29 -1.17 -3.53
#